data_AF-A0A099PBS8-F1
#
_entry.id   AF-A0A099PBS8-F1
#
_cell.length_a   1.000
_cell.length_b   1.000
_cell.length_c   1.000
_cell.angle_alpha   90.00
_cell.angle_beta   90.00
_cell.angle_gamma   90.00
#
_symmetry.space_group_name_H-M   'P 1'
#
loop_
_entity.id
_entity.type
_entity.pdbx_description
1 polymer ?
#
loop_
_entity_poly.entity_id
_entity_poly.type
_entity_poly.pdbx_seq_one_letter_code
_entity_poly.pdbx_strand_id
1 'polypeptide(L)'
;MKEEDLQRLASIQSEQFAALAEQRIDDLQALEAEKTALLQALKDVKSLRASEREQLESILKQQHHLETLCADIRDELSERMKSQLQKDKAVKAYEETGF
;
A
#
# COMPACT_ATOMS: atom_id res chain seq x y z
N MET A 1 17.96 -7.48 -18.26
CA MET A 1 16.62 -8.03 -17.96
C MET A 1 16.41 -8.23 -16.46
N LYS A 2 16.86 -9.31 -15.80
CA LYS A 2 16.52 -9.54 -14.36
C LYS A 2 17.00 -8.46 -13.39
N GLU A 3 18.18 -7.88 -13.63
CA GLU A 3 18.71 -6.78 -12.81
C GLU A 3 17.95 -5.46 -13.04
N GLU A 4 17.51 -5.20 -14.27
CA GLU A 4 16.65 -4.04 -14.59
C GLU A 4 15.26 -4.19 -13.96
N ASP A 5 14.71 -5.41 -13.95
CA ASP A 5 13.44 -5.72 -13.31
C ASP A 5 13.52 -5.49 -11.79
N LEU A 6 14.62 -5.91 -11.15
CA LEU A 6 14.86 -5.67 -9.72
C LEU A 6 15.07 -4.19 -9.40
N GLN A 7 15.79 -3.46 -10.26
CA GLN A 7 15.92 -2.00 -10.13
C GLN A 7 14.57 -1.31 -10.25
N ARG A 8 13.74 -1.70 -11.23
CA ARG A 8 12.40 -1.14 -11.39
C ARG A 8 11.52 -1.47 -10.19
N LEU A 9 11.58 -2.68 -9.65
CA LEU A 9 10.86 -3.05 -8.42
C LEU A 9 11.27 -2.17 -7.23
N ALA A 10 12.56 -1.87 -7.07
CA ALA A 10 13.03 -0.96 -6.01
C ALA A 10 12.55 0.48 -6.23
N SER A 11 12.50 0.95 -7.48
CA SER A 11 11.91 2.26 -7.81
C SER A 11 10.42 2.31 -7.50
N ILE A 12 9.65 1.30 -7.93
CA ILE A 12 8.21 1.19 -7.64
C ILE A 12 7.98 1.23 -6.13
N GLN A 13 8.79 0.50 -5.34
CA GLN A 13 8.66 0.51 -3.89
C GLN A 13 8.80 1.93 -3.31
N SER A 14 9.78 2.70 -3.79
CA SER A 14 9.99 4.09 -3.36
C SER A 14 8.83 5.00 -3.80
N GLU A 15 8.34 4.81 -5.02
CA GLU A 15 7.17 5.52 -5.57
C GLU A 15 5.90 5.21 -4.75
N GLN A 16 5.72 3.96 -4.30
CA GLN A 16 4.58 3.56 -3.47
C GLN A 16 4.60 4.23 -2.09
N PHE A 17 5.76 4.34 -1.44
CA PHE A 17 5.88 5.08 -0.18
C PHE A 17 5.58 6.57 -0.36
N ALA A 18 6.04 7.19 -1.45
CA ALA A 18 5.74 8.59 -1.76
C ALA A 18 4.24 8.79 -2.04
N ALA A 19 3.63 7.93 -2.85
CA ALA A 19 2.20 7.96 -3.13
C ALA A 19 1.36 7.77 -1.84
N LEU A 20 1.79 6.89 -0.93
CA LEU A 20 1.14 6.71 0.37
C LEU A 20 1.23 7.97 1.24
N ALA A 21 2.41 8.58 1.34
CA ALA A 21 2.62 9.80 2.11
C ALA A 21 1.77 10.98 1.59
N GLU A 22 1.57 11.04 0.27
CA GLU A 22 0.76 12.06 -0.41
C GLU A 22 -0.72 11.67 -0.56
N GLN A 23 -1.14 10.53 -0.02
CA GLN A 23 -2.51 10.00 -0.09
C GLN A 23 -3.03 9.82 -1.54
N ARG A 24 -2.13 9.58 -2.49
CA ARG A 24 -2.44 9.29 -3.90
C ARG A 24 -2.79 7.81 -4.07
N ILE A 25 -4.00 7.44 -3.67
CA ILE A 25 -4.46 6.04 -3.64
C ILE A 25 -4.54 5.40 -5.03
N ASP A 26 -4.96 6.16 -6.05
CA ASP A 26 -5.04 5.65 -7.43
C ASP A 26 -3.64 5.29 -7.97
N ASP A 27 -2.64 6.14 -7.67
CA ASP A 27 -1.24 5.90 -8.04
C ASP A 27 -0.70 4.66 -7.33
N LEU A 28 -1.02 4.46 -6.05
CA LEU A 28 -0.69 3.25 -5.28
C LEU A 28 -1.21 1.98 -5.95
N GLN A 29 -2.45 2.00 -6.45
CA GLN A 29 -3.05 0.85 -7.15
C GLN A 29 -2.38 0.57 -8.49
N ALA A 30 -2.06 1.61 -9.26
CA ALA A 30 -1.36 1.47 -10.54
C ALA A 30 0.04 0.87 -10.33
N LEU A 31 0.78 1.37 -9.34
CA LEU A 31 2.10 0.88 -8.96
C LEU A 31 2.06 -0.58 -8.47
N GLU A 32 1.01 -0.96 -7.72
CA GLU A 32 0.82 -2.34 -7.27
C GLU A 32 0.60 -3.32 -8.44
N ALA A 33 -0.16 -2.91 -9.44
CA ALA A 33 -0.38 -3.70 -10.65
C ALA A 33 0.92 -3.89 -11.43
N GLU A 34 1.71 -2.83 -11.60
CA GLU A 34 3.02 -2.89 -12.27
C GLU A 34 4.00 -3.80 -11.52
N LYS A 35 4.10 -3.66 -10.19
CA LYS A 35 4.93 -4.51 -9.34
C LYS A 35 4.56 -5.97 -9.47
N THR A 36 3.25 -6.27 -9.46
CA THR A 36 2.74 -7.64 -9.58
C THR A 36 3.13 -8.25 -10.93
N ALA A 37 3.04 -7.49 -12.02
CA ALA A 37 3.47 -7.94 -13.34
C ALA A 37 4.98 -8.24 -13.39
N LEU A 38 5.81 -7.38 -12.81
CA LEU A 38 7.27 -7.58 -12.73
C LEU A 38 7.65 -8.81 -11.89
N LEU A 39 7.00 -9.01 -10.74
CA LEU A 39 7.22 -10.20 -9.90
C LEU A 39 6.80 -11.49 -10.61
N GLN A 40 5.71 -11.46 -11.39
CA GLN A 40 5.30 -12.60 -12.21
C GLN A 40 6.28 -12.89 -13.35
N ALA A 41 6.90 -11.85 -13.94
CA ALA A 41 7.94 -12.00 -14.95
C ALA A 41 9.23 -12.61 -14.35
N LEU A 42 9.54 -12.30 -13.10
CA LEU A 42 10.67 -12.86 -12.33
C LEU A 42 10.46 -14.31 -11.84
N LYS A 43 9.45 -15.02 -12.37
CA LYS A 43 8.98 -16.37 -12.00
C LYS A 43 10.05 -17.44 -11.69
N ASP A 44 11.27 -17.26 -12.17
CA ASP A 44 12.37 -18.18 -11.95
C ASP A 44 13.43 -17.64 -10.98
N VAL A 45 13.01 -17.36 -9.73
CA VAL A 45 13.84 -16.87 -8.62
C VAL A 45 15.08 -17.76 -8.36
N LYS A 46 15.00 -19.06 -8.72
CA LYS A 46 16.12 -20.02 -8.60
C LYS A 46 17.32 -19.66 -9.47
N SER A 47 17.09 -18.96 -10.57
CA SER A 47 18.13 -18.53 -11.51
C SER A 47 18.81 -17.21 -11.10
N LEU A 48 18.34 -16.55 -10.03
CA LEU A 48 18.96 -15.34 -9.50
C LEU A 48 20.26 -15.65 -8.75
N ARG A 49 21.24 -14.77 -8.92
CA ARG A 49 22.50 -14.73 -8.15
C ARG A 49 22.21 -14.36 -6.70
N ALA A 50 23.17 -14.63 -5.81
CA ALA A 50 23.02 -14.33 -4.38
C ALA A 50 22.66 -12.86 -4.12
N SER A 51 23.34 -11.91 -4.78
CA SER A 51 23.07 -10.47 -4.66
C SER A 51 21.66 -10.08 -5.13
N GLU A 52 21.18 -10.69 -6.20
CA GLU A 52 19.83 -10.44 -6.74
C GLU A 52 18.74 -11.00 -5.80
N ARG A 53 19.01 -12.12 -5.12
CA ARG A 53 18.12 -12.67 -4.09
C ARG A 53 18.06 -11.81 -2.84
N GLU A 54 19.20 -11.29 -2.39
CA GLU A 54 19.26 -10.35 -1.26
C GLU A 54 18.50 -9.06 -1.56
N GLN A 55 18.64 -8.52 -2.79
CA GLN A 55 17.87 -7.37 -3.26
C GLN A 55 16.36 -7.67 -3.28
N LEU A 56 15.96 -8.82 -3.84
CA LEU A 56 14.56 -9.23 -3.85
C LEU A 56 13.98 -9.41 -2.43
N GLU A 57 14.74 -10.01 -1.52
CA GLU A 57 14.33 -10.15 -0.12
C GLU A 57 14.16 -8.79 0.57
N SER A 58 15.04 -7.84 0.30
CA SER A 58 14.93 -6.46 0.78
C SER A 58 13.64 -5.79 0.28
N ILE A 59 13.35 -5.92 -1.01
CA ILE A 59 12.11 -5.40 -1.64
C ILE A 59 10.88 -6.03 -0.99
N LEU A 60 10.86 -7.35 -0.78
CA LEU A 60 9.73 -8.04 -0.15
C LEU A 60 9.52 -7.61 1.31
N LYS A 61 10.60 -7.33 2.07
CA LYS A 61 10.50 -6.77 3.43
C LYS A 61 9.89 -5.38 3.43
N GLN A 62 10.31 -4.52 2.50
CA GLN A 62 9.74 -3.18 2.33
C GLN A 62 8.28 -3.24 1.93
N GLN A 63 7.91 -4.20 1.07
CA GLN A 63 6.53 -4.44 0.68
C GLN A 63 5.65 -4.80 1.88
N HIS A 64 6.12 -5.72 2.73
CA HIS A 64 5.37 -6.09 3.93
C HIS A 64 5.18 -4.89 4.88
N HIS A 65 6.18 -4.03 4.97
CA HIS A 65 6.08 -2.79 5.74
C HIS A 65 5.02 -1.85 5.16
N LEU A 66 5.00 -1.65 3.84
CA LEU A 66 3.99 -0.84 3.16
C LEU A 66 2.57 -1.38 3.40
N GLU A 67 2.38 -2.70 3.30
CA GLU A 67 1.09 -3.36 3.59
C GLU A 67 0.61 -3.09 5.02
N THR A 68 1.54 -3.11 5.98
CA THR A 68 1.24 -2.81 7.38
C THR A 68 0.77 -1.35 7.53
N LEU A 69 1.47 -0.40 6.91
CA LEU A 69 1.07 1.01 6.94
C LEU A 69 -0.30 1.25 6.30
N CYS A 70 -0.57 0.60 5.16
CA CYS A 70 -1.88 0.67 4.51
C CYS A 70 -2.99 0.10 5.41
N ALA A 71 -2.71 -0.98 6.15
CA ALA A 71 -3.66 -1.54 7.11
C ALA A 71 -3.93 -0.58 8.28
N ASP A 72 -2.88 0.02 8.85
CA ASP A 72 -2.99 0.99 9.94
C ASP A 72 -3.84 2.21 9.52
N ILE A 73 -3.59 2.74 8.32
CA ILE A 73 -4.36 3.86 7.75
C ILE A 73 -5.83 3.47 7.55
N ARG A 74 -6.10 2.27 7.01
CA ARG A 74 -7.46 1.78 6.83
C ARG A 74 -8.20 1.66 8.17
N ASP A 75 -7.54 1.16 9.19
CA ASP A 75 -8.14 0.96 10.50
C ASP A 75 -8.41 2.32 11.18
N GLU A 76 -7.49 3.29 11.05
CA GLU A 76 -7.70 4.66 11.52
C GLU A 76 -8.88 5.33 10.80
N LEU A 77 -8.96 5.23 9.48
CA LEU A 77 -10.09 5.75 8.70
C LEU A 77 -11.41 5.10 9.12
N SER A 78 -11.40 3.80 9.39
CA SER A 78 -12.59 3.07 9.84
C SER A 78 -13.09 3.58 11.20
N GLU A 79 -12.19 3.83 12.14
CA GLU A 79 -12.55 4.41 13.45
C GLU A 79 -13.06 5.85 13.32
N ARG A 80 -12.42 6.68 12.48
CA ARG A 80 -12.91 8.03 12.17
C ARG A 80 -14.31 8.01 11.58
N MET A 81 -14.59 7.10 10.64
CA MET A 81 -15.92 6.94 10.04
C MET A 81 -16.98 6.50 11.06
N LYS A 82 -16.66 5.55 11.95
CA LYS A 82 -17.56 5.14 13.04
C LYS A 82 -17.89 6.31 13.97
N SER A 83 -16.88 7.09 14.36
CA SER A 83 -17.05 8.27 15.20
C SER A 83 -17.94 9.31 14.52
N GLN A 84 -17.72 9.57 13.23
CA GLN A 84 -18.53 10.51 12.46
C GLN A 84 -20.00 10.04 12.37
N LEU A 85 -20.23 8.76 12.05
CA LEU A 85 -21.57 8.19 11.98
C LEU A 85 -22.33 8.30 13.31
N GLN A 86 -21.63 8.13 14.44
CA GLN A 86 -22.23 8.32 15.77
C GLN A 86 -22.60 9.79 16.03
N LYS A 87 -21.75 10.73 15.62
CA LYS A 87 -22.05 12.17 15.70
C LYS A 87 -23.26 12.53 14.86
N ASP A 88 -23.32 12.06 13.62
CA ASP A 88 -24.43 12.34 12.70
C ASP A 88 -25.74 11.77 13.25
N LYS A 89 -25.72 10.57 13.85
CA LYS A 89 -26.88 10.00 14.55
C LYS A 89 -27.32 10.84 15.75
N ALA A 90 -26.38 11.34 16.54
CA ALA A 90 -26.68 12.17 17.71
C ALA A 90 -27.27 13.54 17.29
N VAL A 91 -26.73 14.16 16.24
CA VAL A 91 -27.25 15.40 15.65
C VAL A 91 -28.67 15.18 15.15
N LYS A 92 -28.90 14.12 14.37
CA LYS A 92 -30.23 13.81 13.85
C LYS A 92 -31.24 13.55 14.97
N ALA A 93 -30.85 12.82 16.02
CA ALA A 93 -31.72 12.60 17.17
C ALA A 93 -32.07 13.92 17.90
N TYR A 94 -31.10 14.85 18.00
CA TYR A 94 -31.34 16.17 18.59
C TYR A 94 -32.35 16.99 17.78
N GLU A 95 -32.18 17.04 16.45
CA GLU A 95 -33.12 17.70 15.52
C GLU A 95 -34.52 17.08 15.60
N GLU A 96 -34.62 15.75 15.70
CA GLU A 96 -35.90 15.03 15.83
C GLU A 96 -36.61 15.31 17.16
N THR A 97 -35.88 15.70 18.23
CA THR A 97 -36.50 16.10 19.51
C THR A 97 -37.06 17.52 19.54
N GLY A 98 -36.95 18.29 18.45
CA GLY A 98 -37.58 19.61 18.33
C GLY A 98 -36.84 20.75 19.05
N PHE A 99 -35.53 20.60 19.27
CA PHE A 99 -34.64 21.70 19.62
C PHE A 99 -34.03 22.35 18.37
#